data_AF-A0A6G3MFV6-F1
#
_entry.id   AF-A0A6G3MFV6-F1
#
_cell.length_a   1.000
_cell.length_b   1.000
_cell.length_c   1.000
_cell.angle_alpha   90.00
_cell.angle_beta   90.00
_cell.angle_gamma   90.00
#
_symmetry.space_group_name_H-M   'P 1'
#
loop_
_entity.id
_entity.type
_entity.pdbx_description
1 polymer ?
#
loop_
_entity_poly.entity_id
_entity_poly.type
_entity_poly.pdbx_seq_one_letter_code
_entity_poly.pdbx_strand_id
1 'polypeptide(L)'
;MNLIDEFEHSIKLIIRDLRFNCSAYVSTFEINIRALGGLISGHIIAVELKKIHPQLSWYHEQLLELAINLADKLIYVFKTETYIPYRYMNLNNNTPLYWDENTCSACAGTFILEFGALSYLSGNDSYLEVAIGALDFLWISRDNKTNLVGSSINIHTGKWTSASMYASLSHYRIINRS
;
A
#
# COMPACT_ATOMS: atom_id res chain seq x y z
N MET A 1 -6.22 -25.72 -4.29
CA MET A 1 -5.00 -26.39 -3.82
C MET A 1 -5.14 -26.61 -2.33
N ASN A 2 -5.10 -27.86 -1.85
CA ASN A 2 -5.17 -28.18 -0.41
C ASN A 2 -3.74 -28.34 0.13
N LEU A 3 -3.02 -27.22 0.23
CA LEU A 3 -1.59 -27.13 0.58
C LEU A 3 -1.42 -26.45 1.96
N ILE A 4 -2.11 -26.97 2.98
CA ILE A 4 -2.15 -26.34 4.30
C ILE A 4 -0.79 -26.43 4.99
N ASP A 5 -0.07 -27.54 4.80
CA ASP A 5 1.26 -27.74 5.39
C ASP A 5 2.29 -26.76 4.81
N GLU A 6 2.28 -26.56 3.49
CA GLU A 6 3.14 -25.59 2.82
C GLU A 6 2.78 -24.15 3.19
N PHE A 7 1.49 -23.85 3.33
CA PHE A 7 1.02 -22.55 3.80
C PHE A 7 1.49 -22.27 5.22
N GLU A 8 1.29 -23.21 6.15
CA GLU A 8 1.74 -23.12 7.53
C GLU A 8 3.27 -22.92 7.61
N HIS A 9 4.02 -23.70 6.83
CA HIS A 9 5.46 -23.58 6.73
C HIS A 9 5.89 -22.18 6.25
N SER A 10 5.24 -21.68 5.20
CA SER A 10 5.54 -20.35 4.63
C SER A 10 5.27 -19.24 5.63
N ILE A 11 4.16 -19.28 6.38
CA ILE A 11 3.87 -18.31 7.42
C ILE A 11 4.95 -18.34 8.50
N LYS A 12 5.35 -19.52 8.97
CA LYS A 12 6.41 -19.64 9.99
C LYS A 12 7.73 -19.03 9.51
N LEU A 13 8.11 -19.22 8.24
CA LEU A 13 9.29 -18.59 7.65
C LEU A 13 9.17 -17.07 7.62
N ILE A 14 8.01 -16.54 7.19
CA ILE A 14 7.75 -15.10 7.15
C ILE A 14 7.89 -14.49 8.55
N ILE A 15 7.21 -15.05 9.55
CA ILE A 15 7.27 -14.57 10.94
C ILE A 15 8.71 -14.60 11.47
N ARG A 16 9.45 -15.68 11.17
CA ARG A 16 10.81 -15.85 11.67
C ARG A 16 11.79 -14.88 11.01
N ASP A 17 11.71 -14.69 9.70
CA ASP A 17 12.82 -14.13 8.92
C ASP A 17 12.53 -12.73 8.35
N LEU A 18 11.26 -12.34 8.17
CA LEU A 18 10.93 -11.05 7.58
C LEU A 18 11.34 -9.91 8.50
N ARG A 19 12.14 -8.98 7.98
CA ARG A 19 12.57 -7.76 8.67
C ARG A 19 12.49 -6.57 7.72
N PHE A 20 12.02 -5.43 8.22
CA PHE A 20 11.88 -4.18 7.45
C PHE A 20 12.99 -3.16 7.75
N ASN A 21 14.18 -3.62 8.13
CA ASN A 21 15.34 -2.79 8.49
C ASN A 21 16.43 -2.78 7.41
N CYS A 22 16.06 -3.03 6.15
CA CYS A 22 17.00 -2.98 5.04
C CYS A 22 17.40 -1.53 4.72
N SER A 23 18.70 -1.27 4.59
CA SER A 23 19.24 0.04 4.21
C SER A 23 19.23 0.24 2.69
N ALA A 24 18.04 0.15 2.09
CA ALA A 24 17.82 0.40 0.68
C ALA A 24 16.54 1.22 0.48
N TYR A 25 16.52 2.02 -0.58
CA TYR A 25 15.29 2.66 -1.03
C TYR A 25 14.43 1.65 -1.79
N VAL A 26 13.17 1.54 -1.39
CA VAL A 26 12.18 0.63 -1.97
C VAL A 26 11.04 1.44 -2.58
N SER A 27 10.42 0.88 -3.62
CA SER A 27 9.20 1.44 -4.21
C SER A 27 8.04 1.29 -3.23
N THR A 28 7.41 2.40 -2.88
CA THR A 28 6.27 2.44 -1.93
C THR A 28 5.05 1.77 -2.53
N PHE A 29 4.81 1.96 -3.83
CA PHE A 29 3.76 1.28 -4.59
C PHE A 29 3.93 -0.24 -4.56
N GLU A 30 5.13 -0.74 -4.87
CA GLU A 30 5.36 -2.19 -4.97
C GLU A 30 5.30 -2.88 -3.61
N ILE A 31 5.84 -2.23 -2.58
CA ILE A 31 5.76 -2.75 -1.21
C ILE A 31 4.32 -2.74 -0.70
N ASN A 32 3.52 -1.73 -1.06
CA ASN A 32 2.10 -1.70 -0.72
C ASN A 32 1.34 -2.89 -1.34
N ILE A 33 1.34 -3.02 -2.67
CA ILE A 33 0.51 -4.04 -3.34
C ILE A 33 1.03 -5.47 -3.16
N ARG A 34 2.35 -5.65 -2.95
CA ARG A 34 2.94 -7.00 -2.83
C ARG A 34 3.13 -7.43 -1.39
N ALA A 35 3.88 -6.65 -0.61
CA ALA A 35 4.25 -7.05 0.75
C ALA A 35 3.09 -6.80 1.71
N LEU A 36 2.58 -5.57 1.78
CA LEU A 36 1.46 -5.26 2.68
C LEU A 36 0.19 -6.02 2.28
N GLY A 37 -0.19 -5.96 1.00
CA GLY A 37 -1.33 -6.73 0.47
C GLY A 37 -1.18 -8.24 0.70
N GLY A 38 0.03 -8.80 0.57
CA GLY A 38 0.33 -10.20 0.83
C GLY A 38 0.20 -10.58 2.30
N LEU A 39 0.71 -9.75 3.22
CA LEU A 39 0.60 -9.98 4.67
C LEU A 39 -0.86 -9.93 5.14
N ILE A 40 -1.63 -8.93 4.68
CA ILE A 40 -3.06 -8.79 4.99
C ILE A 40 -3.85 -9.99 4.46
N SER A 41 -3.64 -10.36 3.19
CA SER A 41 -4.32 -11.50 2.58
C SER A 41 -3.96 -12.81 3.30
N GLY A 42 -2.69 -13.00 3.62
CA GLY A 42 -2.21 -14.17 4.37
C GLY A 42 -2.81 -14.24 5.77
N HIS A 43 -2.95 -13.10 6.47
CA HIS A 43 -3.63 -13.02 7.76
C HIS A 43 -5.09 -13.47 7.67
N ILE A 44 -5.86 -12.89 6.75
CA ILE A 44 -7.27 -13.23 6.56
C ILE A 44 -7.44 -14.73 6.27
N ILE A 45 -6.63 -15.28 5.38
CA ILE A 45 -6.66 -16.71 5.03
C ILE A 45 -6.28 -17.57 6.25
N ALA A 46 -5.26 -17.20 7.01
CA ALA A 46 -4.84 -17.95 8.20
C ALA A 46 -5.93 -17.97 9.28
N VAL A 47 -6.63 -16.86 9.50
CA VAL A 47 -7.77 -16.78 10.42
C VAL A 47 -8.91 -17.69 9.98
N GLU A 48 -9.26 -17.72 8.70
CA GLU A 48 -10.32 -18.58 8.18
C GLU A 48 -9.93 -20.06 8.22
N LEU A 49 -8.71 -20.40 7.81
CA LEU A 49 -8.24 -21.79 7.82
C LEU A 49 -8.09 -22.34 9.24
N LYS A 50 -7.70 -21.52 10.23
CA LYS A 50 -7.62 -21.92 11.64
C LYS A 50 -8.96 -22.47 12.18
N LYS A 51 -10.11 -22.04 11.63
CA LYS A 51 -11.43 -22.54 12.04
C LYS A 51 -11.69 -23.98 11.62
N ILE A 52 -11.03 -24.45 10.55
CA ILE A 52 -11.28 -25.76 9.92
C ILE A 52 -10.07 -26.69 10.09
N HIS A 53 -8.86 -26.14 10.24
CA HIS A 53 -7.60 -26.87 10.31
C HIS A 53 -6.89 -26.63 11.65
N PRO A 54 -6.95 -27.58 12.61
CA PRO A 54 -6.34 -27.45 13.93
C PRO A 54 -4.82 -27.21 13.93
N GLN A 55 -4.12 -27.58 12.85
CA GLN A 55 -2.69 -27.33 12.68
C GLN A 55 -2.31 -25.83 12.71
N LEU A 56 -3.25 -24.94 12.35
CA LEU A 56 -3.06 -23.48 12.44
C LEU A 56 -3.49 -22.89 13.79
N SER A 57 -3.80 -23.73 14.80
CA SER A 57 -4.22 -23.26 16.13
C SER A 57 -3.21 -22.32 16.80
N TRP A 58 -1.92 -22.49 16.51
CA TRP A 58 -0.83 -21.64 17.01
C TRP A 58 -0.80 -20.24 16.38
N TYR A 59 -1.47 -20.02 15.25
CA TYR A 59 -1.51 -18.72 14.59
C TYR A 59 -2.34 -17.73 15.41
N HIS A 60 -1.74 -16.59 15.72
CA HIS A 60 -2.31 -15.50 16.53
C HIS A 60 -1.82 -14.17 15.96
N GLU A 61 -2.44 -13.76 14.85
CA GLU A 61 -2.32 -12.42 14.25
C GLU A 61 -0.92 -11.95 13.85
N GLN A 62 0.10 -12.82 13.88
CA GLN A 62 1.49 -12.39 13.67
C GLN A 62 1.74 -11.76 12.28
N LEU A 63 0.96 -12.15 11.25
CA LEU A 63 1.04 -11.49 9.93
C LEU A 63 0.39 -10.10 9.93
N LEU A 64 -0.67 -9.90 10.73
CA LEU A 64 -1.28 -8.58 10.93
C LEU A 64 -0.32 -7.65 11.66
N GLU A 65 0.39 -8.14 12.68
CA GLU A 65 1.42 -7.36 13.37
C GLU A 65 2.54 -6.91 12.42
N LEU A 66 2.98 -7.80 11.52
CA LEU A 66 3.95 -7.46 10.47
C LEU A 66 3.37 -6.46 9.46
N ALA A 67 2.10 -6.58 9.10
CA ALA A 67 1.42 -5.64 8.21
C ALA A 67 1.33 -4.24 8.83
N ILE A 68 0.96 -4.15 10.11
CA ILE A 68 0.95 -2.90 10.88
C ILE A 68 2.35 -2.30 10.92
N ASN A 69 3.38 -3.09 11.27
CA ASN A 69 4.75 -2.60 11.32
C ASN A 69 5.24 -2.03 9.99
N LEU A 70 4.85 -2.65 8.87
CA LEU A 70 5.18 -2.15 7.54
C LEU A 70 4.41 -0.85 7.22
N ALA A 71 3.11 -0.80 7.49
CA ALA A 71 2.28 0.35 7.22
C ALA A 71 2.65 1.59 8.05
N ASP A 72 3.02 1.39 9.32
CA ASP A 72 3.57 2.44 10.19
C ASP A 72 4.82 3.11 9.60
N LYS A 73 5.58 2.39 8.77
CA LYS A 73 6.71 2.96 8.03
C LYS A 73 6.21 3.68 6.78
N LEU A 74 5.34 3.04 6.00
CA LEU A 74 4.81 3.58 4.76
C LEU A 74 4.04 4.90 4.98
N ILE A 75 3.37 5.09 6.11
CA ILE A 75 2.60 6.32 6.36
C ILE A 75 3.46 7.60 6.29
N TYR A 76 4.78 7.50 6.50
CA TYR A 76 5.70 8.64 6.38
C TYR A 76 5.78 9.21 4.97
N VAL A 77 5.45 8.43 3.94
CA VAL A 77 5.53 8.92 2.55
C VAL A 77 4.38 9.84 2.19
N PHE A 78 3.32 9.90 3.01
CA PHE A 78 2.19 10.80 2.84
C PHE A 78 2.39 12.16 3.51
N LYS A 79 3.56 12.41 4.12
CA LYS A 79 3.92 13.71 4.71
C LYS A 79 4.31 14.71 3.62
N THR A 80 3.33 15.07 2.80
CA THR A 80 3.41 16.06 1.71
C THR A 80 2.25 17.04 1.83
N GLU A 81 2.35 18.19 1.17
CA GLU A 81 1.31 19.23 1.18
C GLU A 81 0.02 18.79 0.49
N THR A 82 0.10 17.77 -0.38
CA THR A 82 -1.00 17.30 -1.22
C THR A 82 -1.55 15.94 -0.80
N TYR A 83 -1.00 15.32 0.24
CA TYR A 83 -1.20 13.91 0.59
C TYR A 83 -0.75 12.90 -0.48
N ILE A 84 -0.24 13.35 -1.63
CA ILE A 84 0.31 12.46 -2.65
C ILE A 84 1.62 11.85 -2.12
N PRO A 85 1.76 10.51 -2.12
CA PRO A 85 2.90 9.88 -1.49
C PRO A 85 4.18 9.99 -2.31
N TYR A 86 5.33 10.08 -1.62
CA TYR A 86 6.63 9.83 -2.25
C TYR A 86 6.70 8.42 -2.85
N ARG A 87 7.39 8.29 -3.99
CA ARG A 87 7.51 7.04 -4.73
C ARG A 87 8.48 6.04 -4.09
N TYR A 88 9.52 6.55 -3.45
CA TYR A 88 10.55 5.73 -2.82
C TYR A 88 10.78 6.16 -1.38
N MET A 89 11.09 5.18 -0.52
CA MET A 89 11.52 5.44 0.85
C MET A 89 12.52 4.39 1.33
N ASN A 90 13.29 4.73 2.35
CA ASN A 90 14.12 3.79 3.09
C ASN A 90 13.36 3.33 4.34
N LEU A 91 13.09 2.03 4.45
CA LEU A 91 12.31 1.45 5.55
C LEU A 91 13.09 1.37 6.87
N ASN A 92 14.43 1.40 6.84
CA ASN A 92 15.24 1.32 8.05
C ASN A 92 15.09 2.57 8.92
N ASN A 93 15.05 3.75 8.29
CA ASN A 93 14.99 5.05 8.95
C ASN A 93 13.69 5.83 8.66
N ASN A 94 12.75 5.23 7.95
CA ASN A 94 11.46 5.81 7.54
C ASN A 94 11.60 7.12 6.74
N THR A 95 12.69 7.31 5.98
CA THR A 95 12.90 8.54 5.20
C THR A 95 12.47 8.36 3.75
N PRO A 96 11.55 9.19 3.24
CA PRO A 96 11.29 9.31 1.81
C PRO A 96 12.53 9.74 1.03
N LEU A 97 12.54 9.46 -0.28
CA LEU A 97 13.55 9.95 -1.21
C LEU A 97 13.18 11.38 -1.64
N TYR A 98 13.58 12.37 -0.86
CA TYR A 98 13.08 13.75 -0.99
C TYR A 98 13.34 14.44 -2.34
N TRP A 99 14.37 14.05 -3.09
CA TRP A 99 14.65 14.63 -4.39
C TRP A 99 13.79 14.06 -5.52
N ASP A 100 13.05 12.96 -5.28
CA ASP A 100 12.06 12.43 -6.24
C ASP A 100 10.68 13.04 -5.96
N GLU A 101 10.47 14.22 -6.52
CA GLU A 101 9.25 15.01 -6.30
C GLU A 101 8.09 14.61 -7.21
N ASN A 102 8.21 13.54 -8.01
CA ASN A 102 7.18 13.13 -8.95
C ASN A 102 6.72 11.70 -8.67
N THR A 103 5.43 11.45 -8.78
CA THR A 103 4.89 10.08 -8.74
C THR A 103 3.96 9.82 -9.91
N CYS A 104 3.72 8.54 -10.19
CA CYS A 104 2.73 8.16 -11.19
C CYS A 104 1.32 8.21 -10.57
N SER A 105 0.29 8.59 -11.34
CA SER A 105 -1.08 8.70 -10.80
C SER A 105 -1.60 7.37 -10.23
N ALA A 106 -1.29 6.26 -10.91
CA ALA A 106 -1.58 4.92 -10.39
C ALA A 106 -0.84 4.64 -9.07
N CYS A 107 0.42 5.04 -8.96
CA CYS A 107 1.24 4.86 -7.77
C CYS A 107 0.63 5.59 -6.56
N ALA A 108 0.14 6.82 -6.78
CA ALA A 108 -0.47 7.65 -5.75
C ALA A 108 -1.82 7.10 -5.27
N GLY A 109 -2.67 6.61 -6.19
CA GLY A 109 -4.03 6.19 -5.85
C GLY A 109 -4.19 4.71 -5.47
N THR A 110 -3.12 3.91 -5.47
CA THR A 110 -3.19 2.45 -5.23
C THR A 110 -2.81 2.06 -3.79
N PHE A 111 -3.12 2.90 -2.81
CA PHE A 111 -2.99 2.57 -1.38
C PHE A 111 -4.33 2.22 -0.72
N ILE A 112 -5.45 2.65 -1.31
CA ILE A 112 -6.77 2.65 -0.67
C ILE A 112 -7.24 1.26 -0.22
N LEU A 113 -6.95 0.21 -0.99
CA LEU A 113 -7.43 -1.13 -0.69
C LEU A 113 -6.68 -1.72 0.50
N GLU A 114 -5.34 -1.66 0.47
CA GLU A 114 -4.49 -2.21 1.52
C GLU A 114 -4.61 -1.40 2.81
N PHE A 115 -4.59 -0.07 2.73
CA PHE A 115 -4.70 0.81 3.89
C PHE A 115 -6.11 0.80 4.48
N GLY A 116 -7.15 0.68 3.64
CA GLY A 116 -8.53 0.50 4.10
C GLY A 116 -8.74 -0.83 4.81
N ALA A 117 -8.25 -1.93 4.23
CA ALA A 117 -8.31 -3.24 4.87
C ALA A 117 -7.54 -3.25 6.20
N LEU A 118 -6.36 -2.64 6.25
CA LEU A 118 -5.57 -2.57 7.48
C LEU A 118 -6.23 -1.72 8.56
N SER A 119 -6.85 -0.59 8.19
CA SER A 119 -7.58 0.26 9.14
C SER A 119 -8.71 -0.53 9.79
N TYR A 120 -9.48 -1.27 8.98
CA TYR A 120 -10.55 -2.14 9.48
C TYR A 120 -10.02 -3.23 10.43
N LEU A 121 -8.93 -3.91 10.06
CA LEU A 121 -8.37 -5.02 10.86
C LEU A 121 -7.66 -4.56 12.14
N SER A 122 -7.01 -3.41 12.12
CA SER A 122 -6.23 -2.87 13.26
C SER A 122 -7.02 -1.92 14.16
N GLY A 123 -8.14 -1.38 13.68
CA GLY A 123 -8.89 -0.32 14.35
C GLY A 123 -8.22 1.06 14.29
N ASN A 124 -7.18 1.24 13.47
CA ASN A 124 -6.48 2.52 13.31
C ASN A 124 -6.85 3.14 11.95
N ASP A 125 -7.70 4.17 11.98
CA ASP A 125 -8.22 4.83 10.77
C ASP A 125 -7.18 5.69 10.03
N SER A 126 -6.03 6.00 10.64
CA SER A 126 -5.02 6.88 10.05
C SER A 126 -4.49 6.38 8.70
N TYR A 127 -4.45 5.06 8.47
CA TYR A 127 -4.06 4.52 7.17
C TYR A 127 -5.12 4.86 6.11
N LEU A 128 -6.39 4.60 6.37
CA LEU A 128 -7.47 4.91 5.44
C LEU A 128 -7.55 6.42 5.17
N GLU A 129 -7.40 7.25 6.21
CA GLU A 129 -7.44 8.71 6.08
C GLU A 129 -6.40 9.24 5.08
N VAL A 130 -5.13 8.82 5.19
CA VAL A 130 -4.09 9.28 4.25
C VAL A 130 -4.32 8.78 2.82
N ALA A 131 -4.85 7.56 2.68
CA ALA A 131 -5.13 6.99 1.36
C ALA A 131 -6.32 7.68 0.68
N ILE A 132 -7.37 8.03 1.44
CA ILE A 132 -8.48 8.86 0.96
C ILE A 132 -7.98 10.25 0.59
N GLY A 133 -7.16 10.88 1.43
CA GLY A 133 -6.59 12.20 1.12
C GLY A 133 -5.84 12.24 -0.22
N ALA A 134 -5.04 11.20 -0.51
CA ALA A 134 -4.36 11.07 -1.79
C ALA A 134 -5.34 10.90 -2.97
N LEU A 135 -6.39 10.10 -2.81
CA LEU A 135 -7.42 9.90 -3.84
C LEU A 135 -8.25 11.15 -4.09
N ASP A 136 -8.67 11.84 -3.03
CA ASP A 136 -9.41 13.10 -3.11
C ASP A 136 -8.57 14.15 -3.83
N PHE A 137 -7.28 14.23 -3.52
CA PHE A 137 -6.37 15.13 -4.22
C PHE A 137 -6.26 14.80 -5.71
N LEU A 138 -6.08 13.52 -6.08
CA LEU A 138 -6.08 13.10 -7.49
C LEU A 138 -7.42 13.43 -8.17
N TRP A 139 -8.53 13.28 -7.45
CA TRP A 139 -9.87 13.56 -7.97
C TRP A 139 -10.05 15.04 -8.32
N ILE A 140 -9.69 15.94 -7.41
CA ILE A 140 -9.81 17.39 -7.66
C ILE A 140 -8.76 17.89 -8.65
N SER A 141 -7.65 17.18 -8.83
CA SER A 141 -6.55 17.57 -9.71
C SER A 141 -6.80 17.25 -11.19
N ARG A 142 -7.92 16.61 -11.56
CA ARG A 142 -8.21 16.28 -12.97
C ARG A 142 -8.17 17.49 -13.88
N ASP A 143 -7.74 17.27 -15.11
CA ASP A 143 -7.72 18.33 -16.11
C ASP A 143 -9.14 18.81 -16.42
N ASN A 144 -9.35 20.13 -16.34
CA ASN A 144 -10.68 20.75 -16.47
C ASN A 144 -11.32 20.57 -17.86
N LYS A 145 -10.53 20.26 -18.90
CA LYS A 145 -11.05 20.10 -20.26
C LYS A 145 -11.41 18.66 -20.57
N THR A 146 -10.56 17.72 -20.14
CA THR A 146 -10.68 16.30 -20.44
C THR A 146 -11.37 15.52 -19.33
N ASN A 147 -11.41 16.06 -18.11
CA ASN A 147 -11.83 15.36 -16.90
C ASN A 147 -11.03 14.06 -16.68
N LEU A 148 -9.74 14.07 -17.05
CA LEU A 148 -8.82 12.94 -16.91
C LEU A 148 -7.66 13.30 -15.98
N VAL A 149 -7.05 12.27 -15.38
CA VAL A 149 -5.80 12.40 -14.62
C VAL A 149 -4.60 12.29 -15.57
N GLY A 150 -3.54 13.04 -15.28
CA GLY A 150 -2.25 12.88 -15.96
C GLY A 150 -1.53 11.59 -15.53
N SER A 151 -0.41 11.26 -16.18
CA SER A 151 0.36 10.05 -15.83
C SER A 151 1.36 10.28 -14.72
N SER A 152 1.89 11.49 -14.58
CA SER A 152 2.79 11.86 -13.48
C SER A 152 2.42 13.22 -12.89
N ILE A 153 2.48 13.31 -11.57
CA ILE A 153 2.11 14.46 -10.76
C ILE A 153 3.27 14.84 -9.82
N ASN A 154 3.52 16.13 -9.67
CA ASN A 154 4.46 16.63 -8.68
C ASN A 154 3.80 16.62 -7.29
N ILE A 155 4.44 16.00 -6.30
CA ILE A 155 3.87 15.70 -4.99
C ILE A 155 3.68 16.93 -4.09
N HIS A 156 4.39 18.02 -4.35
CA HIS A 156 4.29 19.26 -3.57
C HIS A 156 3.30 20.24 -4.18
N THR A 157 3.30 20.36 -5.50
CA THR A 157 2.50 21.35 -6.23
C THR A 157 1.18 20.81 -6.79
N GLY A 158 1.04 19.49 -6.90
CA GLY A 158 -0.11 18.85 -7.53
C GLY A 158 -0.20 19.04 -9.05
N LYS A 159 0.82 19.63 -9.69
CA LYS A 159 0.82 19.86 -11.14
C LYS A 159 1.18 18.57 -11.87
N TRP A 160 0.43 18.26 -12.93
CA TRP A 160 0.78 17.19 -13.85
C TRP A 160 2.07 17.54 -14.61
N THR A 161 3.08 16.68 -14.50
CA THR A 161 4.38 16.84 -15.18
C THR A 161 4.47 16.07 -16.49
N SER A 162 3.54 15.13 -16.71
CA SER A 162 3.34 14.47 -18.00
C SER A 162 1.85 14.25 -18.28
N ALA A 163 1.41 14.68 -19.47
CA ALA A 163 0.07 14.43 -19.99
C ALA A 163 -0.04 13.11 -20.78
N SER A 164 1.06 12.35 -20.95
CA SER A 164 1.06 11.14 -21.77
C SER A 164 0.47 9.95 -21.01
N MET A 165 -0.68 9.43 -21.45
CA MET A 165 -1.52 8.45 -20.76
C MET A 165 -1.03 6.98 -20.83
N TYR A 166 0.26 6.71 -21.03
CA TYR A 166 0.70 5.38 -21.52
C TYR A 166 1.05 4.31 -20.47
N ALA A 167 0.90 4.56 -19.15
CA ALA A 167 1.30 3.57 -18.13
C ALA A 167 0.28 3.30 -17.00
N SER A 168 -0.89 3.93 -16.97
CA SER A 168 -1.84 3.85 -15.84
C SER A 168 -3.13 3.07 -16.14
N LEU A 169 -3.09 2.07 -17.04
CA LEU A 169 -4.27 1.25 -17.38
C LEU A 169 -4.80 0.38 -16.22
N SER A 170 -4.06 0.25 -15.12
CA SER A 170 -4.53 -0.41 -13.89
C SER A 170 -5.52 0.44 -13.07
N HIS A 171 -5.51 1.77 -13.24
CA HIS A 171 -6.29 2.69 -12.39
C HIS A 171 -7.74 2.90 -12.86
N TYR A 172 -8.01 2.76 -14.16
CA TYR A 172 -9.34 3.01 -14.74
C TYR A 172 -10.43 2.05 -14.27
N ARG A 173 -10.09 0.90 -13.69
CA ARG A 173 -11.07 -0.07 -13.20
C ARG A 173 -11.71 0.28 -11.86
N ILE A 174 -11.11 1.18 -11.08
CA ILE A 174 -11.57 1.48 -9.71
C ILE A 174 -12.42 2.77 -9.66
N ILE A 175 -12.16 3.74 -10.54
CA ILE A 175 -12.75 5.09 -10.43
C ILE A 175 -14.09 5.26 -11.20
N ASN A 176 -14.40 4.41 -12.18
CA ASN A 176 -15.59 4.58 -13.05
C ASN A 176 -16.78 3.67 -12.71
N ARG A 177 -17.00 3.35 -11.43
CA ARG A 177 -18.26 2.71 -10.98
C ARG A 177 -18.93 3.53 -9.88
N SER A 178 -19.54 4.64 -10.28
CA SER A 178 -20.61 5.33 -9.56
C SER A 178 -21.43 6.14 -10.55
#